data_AF-A0A6M0CIG9-F1
#
_entry.id   AF-A0A6M0CIG9-F1
#
_cell.length_a   1.000
_cell.length_b   1.000
_cell.length_c   1.000
_cell.angle_alpha   90.00
_cell.angle_beta   90.00
_cell.angle_gamma   90.00
#
_symmetry.space_group_name_H-M   'P 1'
#
loop_
_entity.id
_entity.type
_entity.pdbx_description
1 polymer ?
#
loop_
_entity_poly.entity_id
_entity_poly.type
_entity_poly.pdbx_seq_one_letter_code
_entity_poly.pdbx_strand_id
1 'polypeptide(L)'
;MLSFDDENPNNNWQRTDYEESNADGRGYGLFWSGTDLYAVFSIDGTQGTPDQDFRRASSDASTSWLRSYGQGGGAKVAIIGRIDPVTGDLLDAAYISAVLKDGKTNTLGVTDLSVTANGNLLVRSDARFYPRNVDGSPMLNVGDTPAPFDYTVELTPDLKQVISTSAIGVQ
;
A
#
# COMPACT_ATOMS: atom_id res chain seq x y z
N MET A 1 21.78 21.96 -2.04
CA MET A 1 20.70 21.26 -2.76
C MET A 1 21.37 20.36 -3.76
N LEU A 2 21.25 19.04 -3.59
CA LEU A 2 21.77 18.08 -4.57
C LEU A 2 20.76 18.06 -5.73
N SER A 3 21.08 18.79 -6.79
CA SER A 3 20.38 18.66 -8.07
C SER A 3 21.00 17.45 -8.77
N PHE A 4 20.22 16.40 -8.99
CA PHE A 4 20.62 15.26 -9.82
C PHE A 4 20.03 15.33 -11.23
N ASP A 5 19.14 16.30 -11.48
CA ASP A 5 18.64 16.69 -12.79
C ASP A 5 18.57 18.22 -12.88
N ASP A 6 19.62 18.82 -13.44
CA ASP A 6 19.73 20.28 -13.59
C ASP A 6 18.65 20.87 -14.53
N GLU A 7 17.97 20.04 -15.32
CA GLU A 7 16.88 20.45 -16.20
C GLU A 7 15.52 20.52 -15.47
N ASN A 8 15.36 19.80 -14.35
CA ASN A 8 14.13 19.76 -13.55
C ASN A 8 14.35 20.02 -12.05
N PRO A 9 14.90 21.18 -11.65
CA PRO A 9 15.30 21.45 -10.27
C PRO A 9 14.16 21.41 -9.26
N ASN A 10 12.91 21.60 -9.71
CA ASN A 10 11.73 21.63 -8.84
C ASN A 10 11.28 20.23 -8.38
N ASN A 11 11.72 19.16 -9.06
CA ASN A 11 11.39 17.78 -8.70
C ASN A 11 12.62 17.05 -8.11
N ASN A 12 13.63 17.83 -7.70
CA ASN A 12 14.86 17.32 -7.12
C ASN A 12 14.77 17.31 -5.60
N TRP A 13 14.05 16.33 -5.09
CA TRP A 13 13.98 16.05 -3.67
C TRP A 13 14.48 14.63 -3.38
N GLN A 14 14.96 14.45 -2.16
CA GLN A 14 15.32 13.15 -1.61
C GLN A 14 14.66 13.04 -0.25
N ARG A 15 13.98 11.92 -0.01
CA ARG A 15 13.31 11.61 1.26
C ARG A 15 13.91 10.37 1.87
N THR A 16 14.25 10.46 3.14
CA THR A 16 14.77 9.35 3.95
C THR A 16 13.93 9.12 5.19
N ASP A 17 12.80 9.82 5.28
CA ASP A 17 11.93 9.97 6.45
C ASP A 17 10.55 9.33 6.23
N TYR A 18 10.34 8.57 5.15
CA TYR A 18 9.07 7.85 4.95
C TYR A 18 8.85 6.77 6.00
N GLU A 19 9.91 6.08 6.40
CA GLU A 19 9.93 5.08 7.46
C GLU A 19 11.21 5.28 8.30
N GLU A 20 11.06 5.87 9.48
CA GLU A 20 12.16 6.16 10.42
C GLU A 20 12.15 5.24 11.64
N SER A 21 11.17 4.31 11.72
CA SER A 21 11.13 3.33 12.79
C SER A 21 12.15 2.20 12.54
N ASN A 22 12.18 1.23 13.47
CA ASN A 22 13.03 0.06 13.36
C ASN A 22 12.38 -1.10 12.56
N ALA A 23 11.22 -0.87 11.91
CA ALA A 23 10.63 -1.83 10.99
C ALA A 23 11.43 -1.88 9.66
N ASP A 24 11.48 -3.04 9.00
CA ASP A 24 12.19 -3.19 7.71
C ASP A 24 11.30 -2.72 6.57
N GLY A 25 11.36 -1.40 6.32
CA GLY A 25 10.70 -0.70 5.23
C GLY A 25 11.56 -0.65 3.96
N ARG A 26 10.97 -0.90 2.77
CA ARG A 26 11.67 -0.73 1.47
C ARG A 26 10.74 -0.17 0.40
N GLY A 27 11.15 0.90 -0.28
CA GLY A 27 10.51 1.37 -1.52
C GLY A 27 10.96 0.54 -2.73
N TYR A 28 10.04 0.21 -3.62
CA TYR A 28 10.34 -0.63 -4.80
C TYR A 28 9.54 -0.31 -6.07
N GLY A 29 8.65 0.69 -6.04
CA GLY A 29 7.89 1.08 -7.22
C GLY A 29 7.52 2.56 -7.19
N LEU A 30 7.43 3.15 -8.38
CA LEU A 30 6.87 4.48 -8.61
C LEU A 30 5.88 4.39 -9.77
N PHE A 31 4.77 5.10 -9.67
CA PHE A 31 3.74 5.16 -10.68
C PHE A 31 3.18 6.58 -10.79
N TRP A 32 3.21 7.13 -12.00
CA TRP A 32 2.59 8.42 -12.30
C TRP A 32 1.27 8.20 -13.04
N SER A 33 0.16 8.64 -12.47
CA SER A 33 -1.16 8.49 -13.10
C SER A 33 -1.44 9.50 -14.20
N GLY A 34 -0.57 10.50 -14.38
CA GLY A 34 -0.87 11.72 -15.13
C GLY A 34 -1.28 12.89 -14.23
N THR A 35 -1.71 12.61 -13.00
CA THR A 35 -2.18 13.61 -12.01
C THR A 35 -1.53 13.45 -10.65
N ASP A 36 -1.40 12.21 -10.16
CA ASP A 36 -0.86 11.87 -8.86
C ASP A 36 0.39 10.99 -9.03
N LEU A 37 1.35 11.18 -8.13
CA LEU A 37 2.52 10.33 -7.99
C LEU A 37 2.30 9.33 -6.85
N TYR A 38 2.40 8.05 -7.16
CA TYR A 38 2.31 6.97 -6.19
C TYR A 38 3.66 6.28 -6.05
N ALA A 39 4.01 5.91 -4.82
CA ALA A 39 5.12 5.03 -4.52
C ALA A 39 4.63 3.76 -3.83
N VAL A 40 5.34 2.67 -4.09
CA VAL A 40 5.08 1.37 -3.48
C VAL A 40 6.20 1.04 -2.52
N PHE A 41 5.82 0.73 -1.29
CA PHE A 41 6.72 0.29 -0.23
C PHE A 41 6.32 -1.08 0.28
N SER A 42 7.26 -1.76 0.95
CA SER A 42 7.00 -2.93 1.77
C SER A 42 7.40 -2.65 3.20
N ILE A 43 6.69 -3.24 4.17
CA ILE A 43 7.06 -3.20 5.60
C ILE A 43 6.72 -4.53 6.28
N ASP A 44 7.49 -4.91 7.30
CA ASP A 44 7.31 -6.17 8.02
C ASP A 44 6.69 -6.03 9.42
N GLY A 45 6.27 -4.83 9.80
CA GLY A 45 5.67 -4.56 11.09
C GLY A 45 5.29 -3.11 11.31
N THR A 46 5.02 -2.78 12.56
CA THR A 46 4.85 -1.40 13.02
C THR A 46 5.66 -1.22 14.28
N GLN A 47 6.54 -0.23 14.29
CA GLN A 47 7.37 0.14 15.43
C GLN A 47 7.37 1.66 15.60
N GLY A 48 7.80 2.16 16.76
CA GLY A 48 7.83 3.61 17.00
C GLY A 48 6.45 4.27 17.04
N THR A 49 6.42 5.59 16.82
CA THR A 49 5.21 6.43 16.86
C THR A 49 4.65 6.69 15.46
N PRO A 50 3.33 6.97 15.31
CA PRO A 50 2.72 7.22 14.01
C PRO A 50 3.40 8.31 13.15
N ASP A 51 4.00 9.33 13.77
CA ASP A 51 4.69 10.41 13.05
C ASP A 51 6.00 9.97 12.37
N GLN A 52 6.52 8.79 12.72
CA GLN A 52 7.78 8.25 12.21
C GLN A 52 7.60 7.31 11.00
N ASP A 53 6.37 6.98 10.64
CA ASP A 53 6.08 6.02 9.59
C ASP A 53 4.84 6.39 8.78
N PHE A 54 4.43 5.51 7.87
CA PHE A 54 3.31 5.75 6.97
C PHE A 54 1.96 5.97 7.70
N ARG A 55 1.84 5.67 9.00
CA ARG A 55 0.62 5.92 9.78
C ARG A 55 0.26 7.41 9.86
N ARG A 56 1.25 8.30 9.74
CA ARG A 56 0.99 9.76 9.69
C ARG A 56 0.11 10.17 8.50
N ALA A 57 0.14 9.40 7.41
CA ALA A 57 -0.57 9.69 6.17
C ALA A 57 -1.73 8.72 5.89
N SER A 58 -1.95 7.69 6.72
CA SER A 58 -3.04 6.73 6.53
C SER A 58 -4.18 6.87 7.56
N SER A 59 -4.02 7.77 8.54
CA SER A 59 -4.89 7.83 9.71
C SER A 59 -6.35 8.19 9.41
N ASP A 60 -6.60 8.91 8.32
CA ASP A 60 -7.91 9.36 7.89
C ASP A 60 -8.59 8.44 6.84
N ALA A 61 -7.96 7.32 6.50
CA ALA A 61 -8.56 6.33 5.63
C ALA A 61 -9.90 5.83 6.20
N SER A 62 -10.92 5.72 5.35
CA SER A 62 -12.27 5.30 5.73
C SER A 62 -12.31 3.87 6.29
N THR A 63 -11.47 2.98 5.77
CA THR A 63 -11.37 1.60 6.26
C THR A 63 -10.18 1.41 7.20
N SER A 64 -10.41 0.78 8.35
CA SER A 64 -9.40 0.60 9.40
C SER A 64 -8.19 -0.22 8.97
N TRP A 65 -8.36 -1.22 8.09
CA TRP A 65 -7.26 -2.08 7.64
C TRP A 65 -6.24 -1.36 6.74
N LEU A 66 -6.61 -0.21 6.17
CA LEU A 66 -5.71 0.63 5.38
C LEU A 66 -4.77 1.46 6.25
N ARG A 67 -5.01 1.55 7.56
CA ARG A 67 -4.35 2.55 8.43
C ARG A 67 -3.02 2.09 9.00
N SER A 68 -2.75 0.78 9.05
CA SER A 68 -1.53 0.27 9.67
C SER A 68 -1.25 -1.17 9.28
N TYR A 69 -0.09 -1.68 9.71
CA TYR A 69 0.26 -3.09 9.61
C TYR A 69 -0.75 -4.01 10.30
N GLY A 70 -1.40 -3.56 11.38
CA GLY A 70 -2.31 -4.38 12.18
C GLY A 70 -1.58 -5.36 13.12
N GLN A 71 -2.22 -6.50 13.40
CA GLN A 71 -1.69 -7.51 14.32
C GLN A 71 -0.75 -8.49 13.63
N GLY A 72 0.35 -8.85 14.28
CA GLY A 72 1.33 -9.82 13.77
C GLY A 72 2.75 -9.25 13.79
N GLY A 73 3.62 -9.80 12.94
CA GLY A 73 4.98 -9.31 12.71
C GLY A 73 5.78 -10.23 11.79
N GLY A 74 6.73 -9.66 11.05
CA GLY A 74 7.67 -10.37 10.17
C GLY A 74 7.17 -10.64 8.75
N ALA A 75 5.86 -10.81 8.55
CA ALA A 75 5.29 -10.90 7.21
C ALA A 75 5.32 -9.54 6.51
N LYS A 76 5.69 -9.48 5.23
CA LYS A 76 5.82 -8.21 4.50
C LYS A 76 4.51 -7.82 3.83
N VAL A 77 3.95 -6.68 4.20
CA VAL A 77 2.80 -6.06 3.52
C VAL A 77 3.27 -4.99 2.55
N ALA A 78 2.40 -4.58 1.65
CA ALA A 78 2.64 -3.44 0.79
C ALA A 78 2.01 -2.16 1.36
N ILE A 79 2.58 -1.03 0.99
CA ILE A 79 2.03 0.30 1.28
C ILE A 79 2.04 1.06 -0.04
N ILE A 80 0.91 1.66 -0.37
CA ILE A 80 0.82 2.65 -1.44
C ILE A 80 0.87 4.01 -0.78
N GLY A 81 1.86 4.83 -1.13
CA GLY A 81 1.96 6.22 -0.68
C GLY A 81 1.69 7.17 -1.84
N ARG A 82 0.81 8.15 -1.63
CA ARG A 82 0.62 9.27 -2.56
C ARG A 82 1.58 10.39 -2.19
N ILE A 83 2.39 10.83 -3.14
CA ILE A 83 3.49 11.76 -2.91
C ILE A 83 3.19 13.09 -3.60
N ASP A 84 3.46 14.20 -2.91
CA ASP A 84 3.52 15.52 -3.53
C ASP A 84 4.73 15.56 -4.48
N PRO A 85 4.53 15.68 -5.81
CA PRO A 85 5.64 15.64 -6.76
C PRO A 85 6.59 16.84 -6.62
N VAL A 86 6.16 17.95 -6.01
CA VAL A 86 6.97 19.16 -5.82
C VAL A 86 7.87 19.03 -4.60
N THR A 87 7.37 18.50 -3.49
CA THR A 87 8.12 18.46 -2.21
C THR A 87 8.64 17.08 -1.83
N GLY A 88 8.10 16.03 -2.44
CA GLY A 88 8.28 14.66 -2.00
C GLY A 88 7.56 14.35 -0.69
N ASP A 89 6.62 15.19 -0.23
CA ASP A 89 5.89 14.85 1.00
C ASP A 89 4.91 13.70 0.77
N LEU A 90 4.80 12.83 1.76
CA LEU A 90 3.77 11.80 1.77
C LEU A 90 2.44 12.46 2.14
N LEU A 91 1.51 12.52 1.18
CA LEU A 91 0.19 13.13 1.33
C LEU A 91 -0.81 12.18 1.98
N ASP A 92 -0.89 10.96 1.43
CA ASP A 92 -1.79 9.90 1.91
C ASP A 92 -1.09 8.55 1.80
N ALA A 93 -1.52 7.56 2.58
CA ALA A 93 -1.01 6.21 2.51
C ALA A 93 -2.09 5.15 2.76
N ALA A 94 -1.96 4.01 2.09
CA ALA A 94 -2.82 2.86 2.23
C ALA A 94 -1.99 1.58 2.44
N TYR A 95 -2.25 0.87 3.54
CA TYR A 95 -1.67 -0.44 3.81
C TYR A 95 -2.44 -1.53 3.09
N ILE A 96 -1.77 -2.29 2.22
CA ILE A 96 -2.34 -3.42 1.47
C ILE A 96 -1.74 -4.72 2.01
N SER A 97 -2.61 -5.59 2.55
CA SER A 97 -2.18 -6.80 3.24
C SER A 97 -3.07 -8.00 2.91
N ALA A 98 -2.47 -9.18 2.99
CA ALA A 98 -3.19 -10.42 3.18
C ALA A 98 -3.27 -10.73 4.68
N VAL A 99 -4.11 -11.68 5.07
CA VAL A 99 -4.29 -12.11 6.46
C VAL A 99 -4.41 -13.62 6.61
N LEU A 100 -4.09 -14.09 7.80
CA LEU A 100 -4.48 -15.40 8.30
C LEU A 100 -5.97 -15.42 8.66
N LYS A 101 -6.52 -16.62 8.86
CA LYS A 101 -7.92 -16.80 9.31
C LYS A 101 -8.19 -16.17 10.68
N ASP A 102 -7.17 -16.04 11.52
CA ASP A 102 -7.26 -15.38 12.83
C ASP A 102 -7.11 -13.84 12.73
N GLY A 103 -7.04 -13.28 11.51
CA GLY A 103 -6.97 -11.84 11.25
C GLY A 103 -5.56 -11.25 11.32
N LYS A 104 -4.54 -12.05 11.67
CA LYS A 104 -3.14 -11.57 11.67
C LYS A 104 -2.65 -11.31 10.26
N THR A 105 -1.88 -10.25 10.12
CA THR A 105 -1.27 -9.81 8.88
C THR A 105 -0.32 -10.87 8.30
N ASN A 106 -0.36 -10.99 6.98
CA ASN A 106 0.46 -11.90 6.20
C ASN A 106 0.93 -11.25 4.88
N THR A 107 1.86 -11.93 4.22
CA THR A 107 2.66 -11.41 3.12
C THR A 107 1.82 -11.13 1.89
N LEU A 108 2.00 -9.94 1.34
CA LEU A 108 1.46 -9.50 0.07
C LEU A 108 2.48 -8.60 -0.63
N GLY A 109 2.68 -8.80 -1.93
CA GLY A 109 3.53 -7.94 -2.75
C GLY A 109 2.74 -7.34 -3.90
N VAL A 110 2.89 -6.03 -4.12
CA VAL A 110 2.28 -5.34 -5.27
C VAL A 110 3.08 -5.64 -6.52
N THR A 111 2.40 -5.97 -7.59
CA THR A 111 3.00 -6.35 -8.88
C THR A 111 2.76 -5.31 -9.96
N ASP A 112 1.65 -4.56 -9.88
CA ASP A 112 1.28 -3.57 -10.88
C ASP A 112 0.37 -2.48 -10.28
N LEU A 113 0.50 -1.26 -10.81
CA LEU A 113 -0.37 -0.13 -10.54
C LEU A 113 -0.91 0.41 -11.87
N SER A 114 -2.21 0.68 -11.93
CA SER A 114 -2.85 1.29 -13.10
C SER A 114 -4.02 2.17 -12.69
N VAL A 115 -4.60 2.90 -13.65
CA VAL A 115 -5.77 3.76 -13.42
C VAL A 115 -6.95 3.18 -14.16
N THR A 116 -8.10 3.10 -13.50
CA THR A 116 -9.36 2.67 -14.13
C THR A 116 -9.94 3.79 -15.01
N ALA A 117 -10.93 3.48 -15.84
CA ALA A 117 -11.62 4.49 -16.65
C ALA A 117 -12.28 5.60 -15.81
N ASN A 118 -12.58 5.35 -14.54
CA ASN A 118 -13.19 6.30 -13.62
C ASN A 118 -12.15 7.12 -12.84
N GLY A 119 -10.86 6.93 -13.11
CA GLY A 119 -9.78 7.65 -12.43
C GLY A 119 -9.29 6.99 -11.14
N ASN A 120 -9.94 5.90 -10.67
CA ASN A 120 -9.52 5.18 -9.46
C ASN A 120 -8.18 4.46 -9.67
N LEU A 121 -7.42 4.31 -8.58
CA LEU A 121 -6.18 3.53 -8.58
C LEU A 121 -6.51 2.05 -8.48
N LEU A 122 -5.98 1.26 -9.41
CA LEU A 122 -6.07 -0.19 -9.42
C LEU A 122 -4.72 -0.79 -9.02
N VAL A 123 -4.71 -1.52 -7.91
CA VAL A 123 -3.54 -2.19 -7.34
C VAL A 123 -3.65 -3.68 -7.59
N ARG A 124 -2.71 -4.29 -8.32
CA ARG A 124 -2.60 -5.75 -8.45
C ARG A 124 -1.50 -6.28 -7.55
N SER A 125 -1.71 -7.46 -6.99
CA SER A 125 -0.81 -8.01 -5.97
C SER A 125 -0.84 -9.53 -5.92
N ASP A 126 0.28 -10.10 -5.49
CA ASP A 126 0.40 -11.51 -5.09
C ASP A 126 0.15 -11.63 -3.59
N ALA A 127 -0.99 -12.17 -3.19
CA ALA A 127 -1.33 -12.44 -1.78
C ALA A 127 -0.91 -13.86 -1.39
N ARG A 128 0.01 -14.02 -0.43
CA ARG A 128 0.49 -15.35 0.02
C ARG A 128 -0.49 -16.08 0.94
N PHE A 129 -1.55 -15.40 1.37
CA PHE A 129 -2.62 -15.87 2.25
C PHE A 129 -3.93 -15.14 1.89
N TYR A 130 -4.97 -15.24 2.72
CA TYR A 130 -6.29 -14.69 2.44
C TYR A 130 -6.23 -13.18 2.18
N PRO A 131 -6.57 -12.71 0.95
CA PRO A 131 -6.75 -11.30 0.68
C PRO A 131 -7.88 -10.71 1.53
N ARG A 132 -8.03 -9.39 1.51
CA ARG A 132 -9.07 -8.71 2.28
C ARG A 132 -10.25 -8.35 1.40
N ASN A 133 -11.45 -8.42 1.96
CA ASN A 133 -12.63 -7.75 1.43
C ASN A 133 -12.54 -6.23 1.68
N VAL A 134 -13.43 -5.48 1.03
CA VAL A 134 -13.56 -4.02 1.22
C VAL A 134 -13.66 -3.65 2.70
N ASP A 135 -14.42 -4.41 3.49
CA ASP A 135 -14.60 -4.22 4.93
C ASP A 135 -13.40 -4.66 5.80
N GLY A 136 -12.37 -5.25 5.18
CA GLY A 136 -11.17 -5.75 5.83
C GLY A 136 -11.22 -7.18 6.32
N SER A 137 -12.37 -7.85 6.22
CA SER A 137 -12.51 -9.27 6.54
C SER A 137 -11.69 -10.12 5.57
N PRO A 138 -11.18 -11.31 5.97
CA PRO A 138 -10.47 -12.20 5.07
C PRO A 138 -11.42 -12.78 4.00
N MET A 139 -10.99 -12.78 2.74
CA MET A 139 -11.59 -13.59 1.67
C MET A 139 -11.20 -15.06 1.88
N LEU A 140 -12.17 -15.91 2.14
CA LEU A 140 -11.93 -17.33 2.43
C LEU A 140 -12.02 -18.17 1.14
N ASN A 141 -11.30 -19.29 1.13
CA ASN A 141 -11.33 -20.21 -0.01
C ASN A 141 -12.74 -20.70 -0.32
N VAL A 142 -13.11 -20.65 -1.59
CA VAL A 142 -14.35 -21.25 -2.13
C VAL A 142 -14.08 -22.60 -2.79
N GLY A 143 -12.81 -23.05 -2.78
CA GLY A 143 -12.33 -24.31 -3.35
C GLY A 143 -10.85 -24.56 -3.04
N ASP A 144 -10.18 -25.35 -3.89
CA ASP A 144 -8.79 -25.81 -3.66
C ASP A 144 -7.72 -24.93 -4.32
N THR A 145 -8.03 -23.67 -4.66
CA THR A 145 -7.03 -22.75 -5.24
C THR A 145 -5.91 -22.47 -4.23
N PRO A 146 -4.64 -22.80 -4.55
CA PRO A 146 -3.52 -22.51 -3.66
C PRO A 146 -3.05 -21.05 -3.82
N ALA A 147 -2.44 -20.52 -2.76
CA ALA A 147 -1.72 -19.24 -2.83
C ALA A 147 -0.45 -19.35 -3.70
N PRO A 148 0.07 -18.24 -4.29
CA PRO A 148 -0.47 -16.88 -4.17
C PRO A 148 -1.79 -16.67 -4.91
N PHE A 149 -2.65 -15.83 -4.34
CA PHE A 149 -3.84 -15.35 -5.01
C PHE A 149 -3.52 -14.06 -5.78
N ASP A 150 -3.92 -14.01 -7.04
CA ASP A 150 -3.94 -12.77 -7.82
C ASP A 150 -5.07 -11.89 -7.26
N TYR A 151 -4.67 -10.84 -6.57
CA TYR A 151 -5.54 -9.97 -5.80
C TYR A 151 -5.52 -8.56 -6.37
N THR A 152 -6.71 -8.01 -6.57
CA THR A 152 -6.91 -6.66 -7.05
C THR A 152 -7.65 -5.83 -6.01
N VAL A 153 -7.14 -4.61 -5.76
CA VAL A 153 -7.79 -3.58 -4.94
C VAL A 153 -8.00 -2.35 -5.78
N GLU A 154 -9.23 -1.88 -5.87
CA GLU A 154 -9.55 -0.57 -6.43
C GLU A 154 -9.72 0.43 -5.30
N LEU A 155 -8.94 1.51 -5.33
CA LEU A 155 -8.90 2.57 -4.34
C LEU A 155 -9.33 3.89 -4.98
N THR A 156 -9.90 4.79 -4.19
CA THR A 156 -9.99 6.20 -4.57
C THR A 156 -8.59 6.78 -4.79
N PRO A 157 -8.42 7.81 -5.65
CA PRO A 157 -7.10 8.40 -5.93
C PRO A 157 -6.39 8.96 -4.68
N ASP A 158 -7.17 9.42 -3.70
CA ASP A 158 -6.64 9.90 -2.41
C ASP A 158 -6.28 8.77 -1.44
N LEU A 159 -6.41 7.50 -1.85
CA LEU A 159 -6.10 6.29 -1.08
C LEU A 159 -6.96 6.08 0.18
N LYS A 160 -8.00 6.90 0.40
CA LYS A 160 -8.80 6.85 1.64
C LYS A 160 -9.86 5.77 1.64
N GLN A 161 -10.28 5.29 0.48
CA GLN A 161 -11.39 4.36 0.39
C GLN A 161 -11.09 3.23 -0.60
N VAL A 162 -11.45 2.02 -0.19
CA VAL A 162 -11.53 0.87 -1.08
C VAL A 162 -12.90 0.85 -1.73
N ILE A 163 -12.93 0.84 -3.05
CA ILE A 163 -14.14 0.77 -3.86
C ILE A 163 -14.52 -0.69 -4.11
N SER A 164 -13.53 -1.51 -4.48
CA SER A 164 -13.74 -2.92 -4.77
C SER A 164 -12.48 -3.75 -4.48
N THR A 165 -12.70 -5.04 -4.24
CA THR A 165 -11.64 -6.04 -4.04
C THR A 165 -12.04 -7.31 -4.78
N SER A 166 -11.07 -7.99 -5.41
CA SER A 166 -11.32 -9.28 -6.03
C SER A 166 -10.07 -10.16 -6.01
N ALA A 167 -10.26 -11.47 -5.86
CA ALA A 167 -9.22 -12.44 -6.03
C ALA A 167 -9.77 -13.76 -6.57
N ILE A 168 -8.95 -14.46 -7.36
CA ILE A 168 -9.34 -15.75 -7.94
C ILE A 168 -9.25 -16.84 -6.87
N GLY A 169 -10.35 -17.59 -6.66
CA GLY A 169 -10.40 -18.75 -5.78
C GLY A 169 -10.82 -18.49 -4.33
N VAL A 170 -11.06 -17.23 -3.96
CA VAL A 170 -11.47 -16.78 -2.61
C VAL A 170 -12.64 -15.79 -2.69
N GLN A 171 -13.44 -15.68 -1.63
CA GLN A 171 -14.54 -14.71 -1.49
C GLN A 171 -14.73 -14.27 -0.04
#